data_AF-A0A151CDH7-F1
#
_entry.id   AF-A0A151CDH7-F1
#
_cell.length_a   1.000
_cell.length_b   1.000
_cell.length_c   1.000
_cell.angle_alpha   90.00
_cell.angle_beta   90.00
_cell.angle_gamma   90.00
#
_symmetry.space_group_name_H-M   'P 1'
#
loop_
_entity.id
_entity.type
_entity.pdbx_description
1 polymer ?
#
loop_
_entity_poly.entity_id
_entity_poly.type
_entity_poly.pdbx_seq_one_letter_code
_entity_poly.pdbx_strand_id
1 'polypeptide(L)'
;MTKTEISNMFDLPVSTLNDWEKKSSRKNKLYHFLRTLDKESIEKQNRQKREHRIFHILNKNIPKEEQYTFDEIREAFLKDDYSKATMRERIVYAKFFKECDVDDLKSFEETFHVSKRQIKKIYQQIPERSLRGVAQVWDRRFRLKHLSGNRGQAEQHTLPPALQKVLSRRHNV
;
A
#
# COMPACT_ATOMS: atom_id res chain seq x y z
N MET A 1 -6.20 -24.35 -15.29
CA MET A 1 -5.50 -23.13 -15.79
C MET A 1 -4.53 -23.46 -16.92
N THR A 2 -4.36 -22.55 -17.89
CA THR A 2 -3.35 -22.65 -18.96
C THR A 2 -1.95 -22.25 -18.47
N LYS A 3 -0.89 -22.64 -19.20
CA LYS A 3 0.50 -22.27 -18.84
C LYS A 3 0.70 -20.75 -18.72
N THR A 4 0.12 -20.00 -19.65
CA THR A 4 0.22 -18.53 -19.68
C THR A 4 -0.47 -17.90 -18.46
N GLU A 5 -1.62 -18.46 -18.04
CA GLU A 5 -2.31 -18.01 -16.83
C GLU A 5 -1.50 -18.29 -15.56
N ILE A 6 -0.88 -19.47 -15.45
CA ILE A 6 0.00 -19.80 -14.31
C ILE A 6 1.22 -18.88 -14.30
N SER A 7 1.81 -18.63 -15.47
CA SER A 7 2.97 -17.74 -15.63
C SER A 7 2.67 -16.33 -15.13
N ASN A 8 1.55 -15.75 -15.58
CA ASN A 8 1.13 -14.40 -15.17
C ASN A 8 0.65 -14.34 -13.71
N MET A 9 0.01 -15.39 -13.21
CA MET A 9 -0.57 -15.37 -11.85
C MET A 9 0.49 -15.53 -10.76
N PHE A 10 1.56 -16.28 -11.03
CA PHE A 10 2.60 -16.58 -10.05
C PHE A 10 3.96 -15.95 -10.39
N ASP A 11 4.02 -15.06 -11.40
CA ASP A 11 5.25 -14.45 -11.91
C ASP A 11 6.35 -15.48 -12.22
N LEU A 12 5.97 -16.58 -12.88
CA LEU A 12 6.87 -17.66 -13.27
C LEU A 12 7.17 -17.60 -14.78
N PRO A 13 8.44 -17.68 -15.21
CA PRO A 13 8.75 -17.78 -16.64
C PRO A 13 8.12 -19.02 -17.29
N VAL A 14 7.60 -18.89 -18.52
CA VAL A 14 7.02 -20.02 -19.26
C VAL A 14 8.05 -21.12 -19.53
N SER A 15 9.32 -20.76 -19.70
CA SER A 15 10.44 -21.71 -19.80
C SER A 15 10.53 -22.61 -18.57
N THR A 16 10.42 -22.04 -17.38
CA THR A 16 10.38 -22.78 -16.10
C THR A 16 9.21 -23.75 -16.05
N LEU A 17 8.02 -23.35 -16.53
CA LEU A 17 6.85 -24.23 -16.58
C LEU A 17 7.02 -25.39 -17.57
N ASN A 18 7.68 -25.14 -18.72
CA ASN A 18 8.01 -26.19 -19.69
C ASN A 18 8.98 -27.21 -19.10
N ASP A 19 9.94 -26.77 -18.29
CA ASP A 19 10.84 -27.67 -17.57
C ASP A 19 10.12 -28.46 -16.47
N TRP A 20 9.12 -27.88 -15.82
CA TRP A 20 8.33 -28.59 -14.81
C TRP A 20 7.35 -29.58 -15.43
N GLU A 21 6.87 -29.36 -16.65
CA GLU A 21 5.99 -30.31 -17.37
C GLU A 21 6.67 -31.63 -17.72
N LYS A 22 8.00 -31.67 -17.84
CA LYS A 22 8.75 -32.90 -18.15
C LYS A 22 8.58 -33.93 -17.02
N LYS A 23 8.31 -35.20 -17.37
CA LYS A 23 8.18 -36.30 -16.39
C LYS A 23 9.43 -36.52 -15.54
N SER A 24 10.61 -36.17 -16.08
CA SER A 24 11.89 -36.22 -15.36
C SER A 24 12.06 -35.10 -14.32
N SER A 25 11.20 -34.10 -14.32
CA SER A 25 11.29 -32.97 -13.40
C SER A 25 10.78 -33.33 -12.02
N ARG A 26 11.56 -33.00 -10.99
CA ARG A 26 11.14 -33.12 -9.58
C ARG A 26 9.90 -32.27 -9.26
N LYS A 27 9.61 -31.26 -10.08
CA LYS A 27 8.47 -30.34 -9.94
C LYS A 27 7.27 -30.69 -10.83
N ASN A 28 7.29 -31.84 -11.52
CA ASN A 28 6.18 -32.28 -12.37
C ASN A 28 4.84 -32.40 -11.65
N LYS A 29 4.84 -32.96 -10.43
CA LYS A 29 3.64 -33.01 -9.58
C LYS A 29 3.09 -31.61 -9.27
N LEU A 30 3.96 -30.65 -9.00
CA LEU A 30 3.56 -29.27 -8.73
C LEU A 30 2.97 -28.61 -9.97
N TYR A 31 3.54 -28.82 -11.15
CA TYR A 31 2.98 -28.31 -12.41
C TYR A 31 1.56 -28.84 -12.67
N HIS A 32 1.33 -30.14 -12.49
CA HIS A 32 0.00 -30.71 -12.64
C HIS A 32 -0.98 -30.18 -11.58
N PHE A 33 -0.54 -30.02 -10.33
CA PHE A 33 -1.34 -29.39 -9.29
C PHE A 33 -1.75 -27.96 -9.68
N LEU A 34 -0.80 -27.12 -10.10
CA LEU A 34 -1.08 -25.75 -10.57
C LEU A 34 -2.07 -25.72 -11.74
N ARG A 35 -2.02 -26.72 -12.63
CA ARG A 35 -2.93 -26.84 -13.76
C ARG A 35 -4.37 -27.19 -13.34
N THR A 36 -4.52 -27.98 -12.27
CA THR A 36 -5.82 -28.40 -11.71
C THR A 36 -6.48 -27.36 -10.82
N LEU A 37 -5.75 -26.33 -10.38
CA LEU A 37 -6.33 -25.28 -9.55
C LEU A 37 -7.38 -24.48 -10.32
N ASP A 38 -8.45 -24.14 -9.62
CA ASP A 38 -9.47 -23.23 -10.10
C ASP A 38 -8.99 -21.78 -9.97
N LYS A 39 -8.98 -21.08 -11.10
CA LYS A 39 -8.55 -19.69 -11.22
C LYS A 39 -9.42 -18.77 -10.38
N GLU A 40 -10.74 -18.97 -10.43
CA GLU A 40 -11.69 -18.10 -9.74
C GLU A 40 -11.53 -18.22 -8.23
N SER A 41 -11.36 -19.44 -7.73
CA SER A 41 -11.08 -19.72 -6.32
C SER A 41 -9.79 -19.06 -5.84
N ILE A 42 -8.68 -19.14 -6.60
CA ILE A 42 -7.41 -18.50 -6.23
C ILE A 42 -7.55 -16.97 -6.23
N GLU A 43 -8.16 -16.41 -7.27
CA GLU A 43 -8.37 -14.97 -7.35
C GLU A 43 -9.26 -14.47 -6.20
N LYS A 44 -10.30 -15.24 -5.84
CA LYS A 44 -11.16 -14.95 -4.68
C LYS A 44 -10.38 -15.00 -3.37
N GLN A 45 -9.56 -16.01 -3.13
CA GLN A 45 -8.73 -16.11 -1.94
C GLN A 45 -7.69 -14.98 -1.85
N ASN A 46 -7.09 -14.62 -2.99
CA ASN A 46 -6.14 -13.50 -3.05
C ASN A 46 -6.85 -12.16 -2.82
N ARG A 47 -8.06 -11.97 -3.35
CA ARG A 47 -8.92 -10.80 -3.04
C ARG A 47 -9.23 -10.72 -1.55
N GLN A 48 -9.73 -11.80 -0.95
CA GLN A 48 -10.02 -11.86 0.49
C GLN A 48 -8.77 -11.58 1.35
N LYS A 49 -7.60 -12.12 1.01
CA LYS A 49 -6.35 -11.82 1.73
C LYS A 49 -5.95 -10.35 1.64
N ARG A 50 -6.11 -9.73 0.47
CA ARG A 50 -5.81 -8.30 0.26
C ARG A 50 -6.81 -7.39 0.98
N GLU A 51 -8.09 -7.77 0.99
CA GLU A 51 -9.13 -7.15 1.81
C GLU A 51 -8.71 -7.13 3.29
N HIS A 52 -8.30 -8.27 3.83
CA HIS A 52 -7.79 -8.36 5.20
C HIS A 52 -6.56 -7.48 5.43
N ARG A 53 -5.66 -7.32 4.46
CA ARG A 53 -4.48 -6.46 4.61
C ARG A 53 -4.89 -5.00 4.82
N ILE A 54 -5.77 -4.46 3.97
CA ILE A 54 -6.21 -3.06 4.09
C ILE A 54 -6.92 -2.86 5.43
N PHE A 55 -7.86 -3.73 5.77
CA PHE A 55 -8.54 -3.66 7.06
C PHE A 55 -7.56 -3.76 8.23
N HIS A 56 -6.58 -4.66 8.14
CA HIS A 56 -5.54 -4.82 9.16
C HIS A 56 -4.71 -3.54 9.32
N ILE A 57 -4.31 -2.89 8.22
CA ILE A 57 -3.57 -1.63 8.26
C ILE A 57 -4.41 -0.53 8.91
N LEU A 58 -5.66 -0.36 8.45
CA LEU A 58 -6.53 0.71 8.95
C LEU A 58 -6.92 0.51 10.43
N ASN A 59 -7.15 -0.74 10.84
CA ASN A 59 -7.50 -1.12 12.21
C ASN A 59 -6.30 -1.44 13.10
N LYS A 60 -5.07 -1.25 12.61
CA LYS A 60 -3.86 -1.46 13.39
C LYS A 60 -3.86 -0.55 14.62
N ASN A 61 -3.57 -1.13 15.79
CA ASN A 61 -3.52 -0.44 17.09
C ASN A 61 -4.85 0.23 17.51
N ILE A 62 -5.99 -0.28 17.04
CA ILE A 62 -7.32 0.17 17.48
C ILE A 62 -7.99 -0.94 18.31
N PRO A 63 -8.57 -0.63 19.50
CA PRO A 63 -9.38 -1.57 20.27
C PRO A 63 -10.51 -2.15 19.42
N LYS A 64 -10.92 -3.40 19.67
CA LYS A 64 -11.91 -4.10 18.81
C LYS A 64 -13.23 -3.34 18.71
N GLU A 65 -13.62 -2.68 19.79
CA GLU A 65 -14.86 -1.93 19.94
C GLU A 65 -14.89 -0.66 19.08
N GLU A 66 -13.72 -0.14 18.70
CA GLU A 66 -13.57 1.11 17.95
C GLU A 66 -13.06 0.88 16.52
N GLN A 67 -12.93 -0.37 16.08
CA GLN A 67 -12.43 -0.69 14.74
C GLN A 67 -13.33 -0.14 13.65
N TYR A 68 -12.72 0.29 12.56
CA TYR A 68 -13.41 0.71 11.37
C TYR A 68 -14.14 -0.47 10.72
N THR A 69 -15.43 -0.26 10.48
CA THR A 69 -16.24 -1.19 9.69
C THR A 69 -16.00 -0.94 8.19
N PHE A 70 -16.46 -1.89 7.37
CA PHE A 70 -16.41 -1.73 5.92
C PHE A 70 -17.17 -0.49 5.45
N ASP A 71 -18.37 -0.28 5.99
CA ASP A 71 -19.22 0.84 5.59
C ASP A 71 -18.64 2.18 6.04
N GLU A 72 -18.06 2.25 7.24
CA GLU A 72 -17.39 3.47 7.71
C GLU A 72 -16.24 3.90 6.78
N ILE A 73 -15.39 2.95 6.36
CA ILE A 73 -14.29 3.24 5.43
C ILE A 73 -14.85 3.65 4.07
N ARG A 74 -15.83 2.90 3.57
CA ARG A 74 -16.43 3.20 2.26
C ARG A 74 -17.05 4.59 2.24
N GLU A 75 -17.87 4.92 3.22
CA GLU A 75 -18.54 6.21 3.33
C GLU A 75 -17.56 7.37 3.44
N ALA A 76 -16.48 7.20 4.24
CA ALA A 76 -15.43 8.20 4.34
C ALA A 76 -14.90 8.57 2.95
N PHE A 77 -14.47 7.58 2.17
CA PHE A 77 -13.88 7.83 0.85
C PHE A 77 -14.89 8.21 -0.25
N LEU A 78 -16.20 8.00 -0.03
CA LEU A 78 -17.24 8.46 -0.96
C LEU A 78 -17.48 9.98 -0.87
N LYS A 79 -17.28 10.59 0.31
CA LYS A 79 -17.55 12.03 0.56
C LYS A 79 -16.66 13.00 -0.21
N ASP A 80 -15.54 12.52 -0.75
CA ASP A 80 -14.58 13.20 -1.64
C ASP A 80 -14.04 14.59 -1.24
N ASP A 81 -14.35 15.04 -0.02
CA ASP A 81 -14.01 16.34 0.56
C ASP A 81 -13.38 16.15 1.97
N TYR A 82 -12.08 16.42 2.07
CA TYR A 82 -11.33 16.32 3.32
C TYR A 82 -11.72 17.43 4.32
N SER A 83 -12.14 18.59 3.84
CA SER A 83 -12.46 19.73 4.71
C SER A 83 -13.65 19.43 5.63
N LYS A 84 -14.62 18.68 5.12
CA LYS A 84 -15.83 18.24 5.83
C LYS A 84 -15.64 16.92 6.59
N ALA A 85 -14.47 16.30 6.50
CA ALA A 85 -14.20 15.03 7.16
C ALA A 85 -14.09 15.20 8.67
N THR A 86 -14.74 14.28 9.38
CA THR A 86 -14.63 14.12 10.83
C THR A 86 -13.20 13.74 11.24
N MET A 87 -12.84 13.93 12.51
CA MET A 87 -11.51 13.54 13.01
C MET A 87 -11.22 12.06 12.74
N ARG A 88 -12.23 11.20 12.93
CA ARG A 88 -12.15 9.75 12.69
C ARG A 88 -11.84 9.43 11.23
N GLU A 89 -12.52 10.07 10.28
CA GLU A 89 -12.24 9.92 8.84
C GLU A 89 -10.85 10.44 8.45
N ARG A 90 -10.42 11.57 9.03
CA ARG A 90 -9.08 12.11 8.81
C ARG A 90 -7.99 11.13 9.24
N ILE A 91 -8.19 10.42 10.35
CA ILE A 91 -7.27 9.37 10.82
C ILE A 91 -7.21 8.22 9.80
N VAL A 92 -8.35 7.78 9.26
CA VAL A 92 -8.38 6.74 8.22
C VAL A 92 -7.60 7.17 6.99
N TYR A 93 -7.81 8.41 6.51
CA TYR A 93 -7.05 8.92 5.36
C TYR A 93 -5.55 8.96 5.66
N ALA A 94 -5.16 9.49 6.82
CA ALA A 94 -3.77 9.57 7.22
C ALA A 94 -3.12 8.18 7.27
N LYS A 95 -3.79 7.18 7.86
CA LYS A 95 -3.31 5.80 7.88
C LYS A 95 -3.18 5.23 6.47
N PHE A 96 -4.21 5.38 5.64
CA PHE A 96 -4.21 4.89 4.27
C PHE A 96 -3.01 5.44 3.48
N PHE A 97 -2.80 6.76 3.46
CA PHE A 97 -1.73 7.35 2.64
C PHE A 97 -0.33 7.17 3.24
N LYS A 98 -0.20 6.94 4.54
CA LYS A 98 1.11 6.68 5.20
C LYS A 98 1.53 5.22 5.11
N GLU A 99 0.60 4.27 5.22
CA GLU A 99 0.91 2.85 5.41
C GLU A 99 0.53 1.96 4.23
N CYS A 100 -0.41 2.37 3.37
CA CYS A 100 -0.76 1.60 2.18
C CYS A 100 0.18 1.92 1.01
N ASP A 101 0.30 0.96 0.09
CA ASP A 101 1.08 1.08 -1.14
C ASP A 101 0.20 1.17 -2.41
N VAL A 102 0.84 1.12 -3.57
CA VAL A 102 0.17 1.22 -4.87
C VAL A 102 -0.69 0.00 -5.19
N ASP A 103 -0.32 -1.18 -4.69
CA ASP A 103 -1.06 -2.43 -4.91
C ASP A 103 -2.29 -2.49 -3.99
N ASP A 104 -2.16 -1.92 -2.78
CA ASP A 104 -3.29 -1.69 -1.89
C ASP A 104 -4.30 -0.75 -2.49
N LEU A 105 -3.89 0.30 -3.22
CA LEU A 105 -4.85 1.19 -3.89
C LEU A 105 -5.75 0.43 -4.85
N LYS A 106 -5.19 -0.45 -5.69
CA LYS A 106 -5.99 -1.22 -6.65
C LYS A 106 -6.98 -2.13 -5.92
N SER A 107 -6.50 -2.80 -4.87
CA SER A 107 -7.32 -3.66 -4.03
C SER A 107 -8.42 -2.86 -3.31
N PHE A 108 -8.10 -1.66 -2.84
CA PHE A 108 -9.04 -0.75 -2.20
C PHE A 108 -10.17 -0.31 -3.14
N GLU A 109 -9.84 0.03 -4.39
CA GLU A 109 -10.82 0.40 -5.41
C GLU A 109 -11.82 -0.74 -5.67
N GLU A 110 -11.31 -1.97 -5.78
CA GLU A 110 -12.12 -3.17 -6.01
C GLU A 110 -12.99 -3.52 -4.79
N THR A 111 -12.42 -3.47 -3.58
CA THR A 111 -13.08 -3.85 -2.33
C THR A 111 -14.16 -2.87 -1.90
N PHE A 112 -13.84 -1.57 -1.85
CA PHE A 112 -14.76 -0.56 -1.31
C PHE A 112 -15.63 0.09 -2.39
N HIS A 113 -15.45 -0.28 -3.65
CA HIS A 113 -16.12 0.31 -4.81
C HIS A 113 -15.98 1.84 -4.87
N VAL A 114 -14.80 2.33 -4.48
CA VAL A 114 -14.44 3.75 -4.53
C VAL A 114 -13.55 3.98 -5.74
N SER A 115 -13.83 5.01 -6.52
CA SER A 115 -13.02 5.33 -7.69
C SER A 115 -11.66 5.94 -7.32
N LYS A 116 -10.61 5.63 -8.09
CA LYS A 116 -9.32 6.34 -8.03
C LYS A 116 -9.46 7.87 -8.02
N ARG A 117 -10.48 8.42 -8.70
CA ARG A 117 -10.73 9.86 -8.79
C ARG A 117 -11.14 10.44 -7.43
N GLN A 118 -12.01 9.76 -6.69
CA GLN A 118 -12.42 10.18 -5.34
C GLN A 118 -11.22 10.16 -4.38
N ILE A 119 -10.46 9.06 -4.38
CA ILE A 119 -9.26 8.92 -3.55
C ILE A 119 -8.23 10.02 -3.89
N LYS A 120 -8.05 10.32 -5.18
CA LYS A 120 -7.19 11.42 -5.65
C LYS A 120 -7.66 12.79 -5.14
N LYS A 121 -8.96 13.08 -5.14
CA LYS A 121 -9.49 14.36 -4.64
C LYS A 121 -9.17 14.54 -3.16
N ILE A 122 -9.40 13.50 -2.37
CA ILE A 122 -9.06 13.50 -0.93
C ILE A 122 -7.55 13.74 -0.77
N TYR A 123 -6.73 12.96 -1.47
CA TYR A 123 -5.27 13.09 -1.42
C TYR A 123 -4.75 14.50 -1.70
N GLN A 124 -5.38 15.25 -2.61
CA GLN A 124 -4.96 16.61 -2.92
C GLN A 124 -5.16 17.60 -1.76
N GLN A 125 -6.05 17.28 -0.84
CA GLN A 125 -6.47 18.13 0.28
C GLN A 125 -5.86 17.71 1.63
N ILE A 126 -5.31 16.50 1.74
CA ILE A 126 -4.75 16.02 3.00
C ILE A 126 -3.41 16.72 3.34
N PRO A 127 -3.13 16.99 4.63
CA PRO A 127 -1.85 17.56 5.05
C PRO A 127 -0.67 16.60 4.83
N GLU A 128 -0.90 15.29 4.89
CA GLU A 128 0.12 14.24 4.69
C GLU A 128 0.80 14.31 3.32
N ARG A 129 0.16 14.95 2.33
CA ARG A 129 0.76 15.16 1.01
C ARG A 129 2.04 16.01 1.06
N SER A 130 2.25 16.78 2.13
CA SER A 130 3.50 17.50 2.37
C SER A 130 4.67 16.58 2.77
N LEU A 131 4.39 15.36 3.25
CA LEU A 131 5.41 14.42 3.69
C LEU A 131 6.12 13.81 2.48
N ARG A 132 7.46 13.93 2.43
CA ARG A 132 8.27 13.47 1.28
C ARG A 132 7.99 12.02 0.89
N GLY A 133 7.92 11.09 1.85
CA GLY A 133 7.66 9.66 1.59
C GLY A 133 6.29 9.43 0.96
N VAL A 134 5.25 10.04 1.52
CA VAL A 134 3.87 9.96 1.01
C VAL A 134 3.80 10.55 -0.39
N ALA A 135 4.34 11.75 -0.57
CA ALA A 135 4.32 12.49 -1.82
C ALA A 135 5.05 11.76 -2.95
N GLN A 136 6.22 11.15 -2.68
CA GLN A 136 6.96 10.36 -3.67
C GLN A 136 6.15 9.20 -4.26
N VAL A 137 5.37 8.52 -3.43
CA VAL A 137 4.53 7.39 -3.85
C VAL A 137 3.28 7.90 -4.57
N TRP A 138 2.54 8.79 -3.93
CA TRP A 138 1.17 9.12 -4.33
C TRP A 138 1.10 10.21 -5.40
N ASP A 139 1.98 11.21 -5.41
CA ASP A 139 2.00 12.21 -6.51
C ASP A 139 2.30 11.51 -7.84
N ARG A 140 3.24 10.56 -7.85
CA ARG A 140 3.53 9.74 -9.04
C ARG A 140 2.31 8.91 -9.44
N ARG A 141 1.69 8.20 -8.48
CA ARG A 141 0.52 7.35 -8.75
C ARG A 141 -0.69 8.12 -9.29
N PHE A 142 -0.88 9.35 -8.83
CA PHE A 142 -1.98 10.23 -9.24
C PHE A 142 -1.62 11.20 -10.37
N ARG A 143 -0.39 11.14 -10.88
CA ARG A 143 0.14 12.05 -11.93
C ARG A 143 -0.04 13.51 -11.54
N LEU A 144 0.34 13.84 -10.32
CA LEU A 144 0.30 15.20 -9.76
C LEU A 144 1.68 15.83 -9.81
N LYS A 145 1.71 17.15 -10.01
CA LYS A 145 2.93 17.92 -9.77
C LYS A 145 3.22 17.85 -8.28
N HIS A 146 4.45 17.45 -7.95
CA HIS A 146 4.92 17.44 -6.57
C HIS A 146 4.74 18.84 -6.00
N LEU A 147 4.16 18.93 -4.80
CA LEU A 147 4.11 20.20 -4.08
C LEU A 147 5.54 20.53 -3.72
N SER A 148 6.19 21.39 -4.51
CA SER A 148 7.47 21.97 -4.17
C SER A 148 7.26 22.96 -3.02
N GLY A 149 7.00 22.44 -1.82
CA GLY A 149 7.15 23.19 -0.59
C GLY A 149 8.65 23.34 -0.33
N ASN A 150 9.16 24.57 -0.50
CA ASN A 150 10.49 25.07 -0.13
C ASN A 150 11.66 24.07 -0.12
N ARG A 151 12.59 24.23 -1.08
CA ARG A 151 14.01 24.01 -0.77
C ARG A 151 14.35 24.86 0.47
N GLY A 152 14.49 24.23 1.63
CA GLY A 152 14.71 24.87 2.93
C GLY A 152 13.51 24.62 3.83
N GLN A 153 13.33 23.44 4.40
CA GLN A 153 14.25 22.84 5.34
C GLN A 153 14.61 21.43 4.87
N ALA A 154 15.81 21.32 4.29
CA ALA A 154 16.60 20.16 4.65
C ALA A 154 16.59 20.11 6.19
N GLU A 155 16.33 18.95 6.75
CA GLU A 155 16.76 18.64 8.10
C GLU A 155 18.23 19.05 8.19
N GLN A 156 18.48 20.29 8.63
CA GLN A 156 19.70 20.54 9.36
C GLN A 156 19.51 19.68 10.59
N HIS A 157 20.00 18.45 10.52
CA HIS A 157 20.44 17.73 11.69
C HIS A 157 21.57 18.56 12.32
N THR A 158 21.24 19.72 12.89
CA THR A 158 22.03 20.27 13.96
C THR A 158 21.92 19.24 15.06
N LEU A 159 22.99 18.47 15.21
CA LEU A 159 23.17 17.52 16.29
C LEU A 159 22.67 18.18 17.58
N PRO A 160 21.84 17.50 18.39
CA PRO A 160 21.42 17.99 19.70
C PRO A 160 22.62 18.60 20.43
N PRO A 161 22.47 19.73 21.14
CA PRO A 161 23.58 20.41 21.81
C PRO A 161 24.41 19.49 22.70
N ALA A 162 23.77 18.48 23.30
CA ALA A 162 24.41 17.42 24.06
C ALA A 162 25.43 16.60 23.23
N LEU A 163 25.12 16.25 21.98
CA LEU A 163 26.00 15.48 21.11
C LEU A 163 27.14 16.36 20.53
N GLN A 164 26.87 17.64 20.23
CA GLN A 164 27.93 18.58 19.83
C GLN A 164 28.98 18.77 20.93
N LYS A 165 28.54 18.80 22.20
CA LYS A 165 29.42 18.92 23.37
C LYS A 165 30.30 17.68 23.60
N VAL A 166 29.82 16.50 23.20
CA VAL A 166 30.61 15.25 23.31
C VAL A 166 31.66 15.18 22.21
N LEU A 167 31.34 15.59 20.98
CA LEU A 167 32.27 15.60 19.85
C LEU A 167 33.40 16.62 20.04
N SER A 168 33.08 17.82 20.51
CA SER A 168 34.09 18.86 20.80
C SER A 168 35.04 18.49 21.95
N ARG A 169 34.62 17.60 22.86
CA ARG A 169 35.50 17.04 23.90
C ARG A 169 36.44 15.94 23.39
N ARG A 170 36.09 15.23 22.31
CA ARG A 170 36.93 14.16 21.75
C ARG A 170 38.09 14.66 20.89
N HIS A 171 38.07 15.91 20.42
CA HIS A 171 39.16 16.48 19.62
C HIS A 171 40.25 17.17 20.44
N ASN A 172 40.09 17.29 21.76
CA ASN A 172 41.05 17.93 22.66
C ASN A 172 41.69 16.96 23.68
N VAL A 173 41.80 15.67 23.34
CA VAL A 173 42.59 14.67 24.09
C VAL A 173 43.34 13.78 23.10
#